data_AF-A0A0K3X993-F1
#
_entry.id   AF-A0A0K3X993-F1
#
_cell.length_a   1.000
_cell.length_b   1.000
_cell.length_c   1.000
_cell.angle_alpha   90.00
_cell.angle_beta   90.00
_cell.angle_gamma   90.00
#
_symmetry.space_group_name_H-M   'P 1'
#
loop_
_entity.id
_entity.type
_entity.pdbx_description
1 polymer ?
#
loop_
_entity_poly.entity_id
_entity_poly.type
_entity_poly.pdbx_seq_one_letter_code
_entity_poly.pdbx_strand_id
1 'polypeptide(L)'
;MSEINSQALREAAEQAMHDNWGFDADLFHELVTPSIVLALLDERERNQQYIKRRDKENEDIALTVGRLRVELEGKHRRITELTMWIKRLSSSLKNAKPDSKLPDDAMIWLNNEGLTSIEDILR
;
A
#
# COMPACT_ATOMS: atom_id res chain seq x y z
N MET A 1 13.65 3.83 -30.77
CA MET A 1 14.29 2.77 -29.97
C MET A 1 14.23 1.53 -30.83
N SER A 2 15.36 0.90 -31.13
CA SER A 2 15.34 -0.43 -31.73
C SER A 2 14.75 -1.38 -30.71
N GLU A 3 13.58 -1.96 -31.00
CA GLU A 3 13.06 -3.08 -30.22
C GLU A 3 14.02 -4.26 -30.43
N ILE A 4 14.93 -4.43 -29.48
CA ILE A 4 15.78 -5.61 -29.45
C ILE A 4 14.84 -6.79 -29.23
N ASN A 5 14.85 -7.76 -30.14
CA ASN A 5 14.11 -9.00 -29.93
C ASN A 5 14.89 -9.91 -28.98
N SER A 6 14.80 -9.62 -27.68
CA SER A 6 15.49 -10.36 -26.61
C SER A 6 15.10 -11.84 -26.58
N GLN A 7 13.89 -12.18 -27.04
CA GLN A 7 13.43 -13.56 -27.12
C GLN A 7 14.11 -14.32 -28.27
N ALA A 8 14.20 -13.73 -29.46
CA ALA A 8 14.92 -14.34 -30.58
C ALA A 8 16.43 -14.48 -30.30
N LEU A 9 17.04 -13.49 -29.62
CA LEU A 9 18.43 -13.58 -29.18
C LEU A 9 18.65 -14.70 -28.16
N ARG A 10 17.70 -14.89 -27.25
CA ARG A 10 17.74 -15.97 -26.26
C ARG A 10 17.60 -17.35 -26.92
N GLU A 11 16.66 -17.51 -27.85
CA GLU A 11 16.46 -18.76 -28.58
C GLU A 11 17.68 -19.12 -29.43
N ALA A 12 18.27 -18.15 -30.14
CA ALA A 12 19.50 -18.34 -30.89
C ALA A 12 20.69 -18.70 -29.97
N ALA A 13 20.79 -18.07 -28.78
CA ALA A 13 21.82 -18.42 -27.80
C ALA A 13 21.66 -19.85 -27.27
N GLU A 14 20.43 -20.25 -26.93
CA GLU A 14 20.12 -21.59 -26.45
C GLU A 14 20.42 -22.66 -27.51
N GLN A 15 20.08 -22.40 -28.78
CA GLN A 15 20.40 -23.30 -29.91
C GLN A 15 21.91 -23.40 -30.16
N ALA A 16 22.64 -22.28 -30.15
CA ALA A 16 24.10 -22.27 -30.31
C ALA A 16 24.86 -23.01 -29.19
N MET A 17 24.27 -23.17 -28.00
CA MET A 17 24.85 -23.93 -26.89
C MET A 17 24.67 -25.45 -27.01
N HIS A 18 23.77 -25.93 -27.87
CA HIS A 18 23.60 -27.37 -28.14
C HIS A 18 24.53 -27.80 -29.29
N ASP A 19 25.03 -29.05 -29.27
CA ASP A 19 26.03 -29.61 -30.22
C ASP A 19 25.51 -29.79 -31.67
N ASN A 20 24.62 -28.92 -32.15
CA ASN A 20 24.08 -28.91 -33.49
C ASN A 20 25.08 -28.25 -34.47
N TRP A 21 26.11 -29.01 -34.86
CA TRP A 21 27.05 -28.79 -35.97
C TRP A 21 27.10 -27.37 -36.59
N GLY A 22 27.53 -26.37 -35.81
CA GLY A 22 28.01 -25.05 -36.28
C GLY A 22 26.99 -24.07 -36.85
N PHE A 23 25.86 -24.54 -37.41
CA PHE A 23 24.90 -23.69 -38.12
C PHE A 23 24.20 -22.69 -37.18
N ASP A 24 23.91 -23.11 -35.94
CA ASP A 24 23.21 -22.28 -34.95
C ASP A 24 24.16 -21.25 -34.29
N ALA A 25 25.47 -21.56 -34.22
CA ALA A 25 26.48 -20.63 -33.72
C ALA A 25 26.70 -19.45 -34.68
N ASP A 26 26.70 -19.70 -35.99
CA ASP A 26 26.82 -18.67 -37.02
C ASP A 26 25.63 -17.70 -36.98
N LEU A 27 24.41 -18.22 -36.83
CA LEU A 27 23.20 -17.41 -36.67
C LEU A 27 23.25 -16.54 -35.41
N PHE A 28 23.71 -17.09 -34.28
CA PHE A 28 23.89 -16.33 -33.05
C PHE A 28 24.93 -15.21 -33.21
N HIS A 29 26.06 -15.47 -33.88
CA HIS A 29 27.09 -14.46 -34.15
C HIS A 29 26.60 -13.33 -35.07
N GLU A 30 25.75 -13.64 -36.05
CA GLU A 30 25.12 -12.64 -36.92
C GLU A 30 24.15 -11.75 -36.13
N LEU A 31 23.39 -12.33 -35.20
CA LEU A 31 22.44 -11.61 -34.36
C LEU A 31 23.12 -10.82 -33.22
N VAL A 32 24.25 -11.27 -32.67
CA VAL A 32 24.95 -10.59 -31.57
C VAL A 32 25.99 -9.61 -32.10
N THR A 33 25.49 -8.56 -32.74
CA THR A 33 26.34 -7.43 -33.16
C THR A 33 26.73 -6.55 -31.97
N PRO A 34 27.87 -5.82 -32.02
CA PRO A 34 28.25 -4.87 -30.97
C PRO A 34 27.15 -3.86 -30.62
N SER A 35 26.38 -3.42 -31.62
CA SER A 35 25.24 -2.50 -31.43
C SER A 35 24.13 -3.12 -30.57
N ILE A 36 23.84 -4.41 -30.76
CA ILE A 36 22.83 -5.13 -29.96
C ILE A 36 23.32 -5.33 -28.53
N VAL A 37 24.60 -5.66 -28.35
CA VAL A 37 25.21 -5.79 -27.00
C VAL A 37 25.16 -4.46 -26.25
N LEU A 38 25.50 -3.35 -26.89
CA LEU A 38 25.42 -2.02 -26.27
C LEU A 38 23.99 -1.66 -25.90
N ALA A 39 23.02 -1.91 -26.79
CA ALA A 39 21.63 -1.59 -26.53
C ALA A 39 21.04 -2.44 -25.38
N LEU A 40 21.46 -3.70 -25.21
CA LEU A 40 21.11 -4.53 -24.06
C LEU A 40 21.74 -4.03 -22.75
N LEU A 41 22.97 -3.52 -22.80
CA LEU A 41 23.63 -2.91 -21.64
C LEU A 41 22.91 -1.62 -21.20
N ASP A 42 22.55 -0.75 -22.15
CA ASP A 42 21.79 0.47 -21.90
C ASP A 42 20.38 0.17 -21.32
N GLU A 43 19.71 -0.86 -21.84
CA GLU A 43 18.43 -1.32 -21.29
C GLU A 43 18.59 -1.86 -19.86
N ARG A 44 19.62 -2.68 -19.62
CA ARG A 44 19.92 -3.21 -18.28
C ARG A 44 20.20 -2.07 -17.29
N GLU A 45 20.98 -1.07 -17.68
CA GLU A 45 21.29 0.08 -16.81
C GLU A 45 20.02 0.88 -16.49
N ARG A 46 19.18 1.18 -17.49
CA ARG A 46 17.89 1.84 -17.28
C ARG A 46 16.98 1.05 -16.33
N ASN A 47 16.91 -0.28 -16.49
CA ASN A 47 16.12 -1.15 -15.62
C ASN A 47 16.65 -1.15 -14.18
N GLN A 48 17.98 -1.19 -13.99
CA GLN A 48 18.58 -1.07 -12.66
C GLN A 48 18.28 0.27 -11.99
N GLN A 49 18.34 1.37 -12.75
CA GLN A 49 17.97 2.70 -12.23
C GLN A 49 16.48 2.78 -11.87
N TYR A 50 15.61 2.17 -12.67
CA TYR A 50 14.18 2.08 -12.37
C TYR A 50 13.92 1.33 -11.06
N ILE A 51 14.54 0.16 -10.86
CA ILE A 51 14.42 -0.62 -9.62
C ILE A 51 14.86 0.21 -8.42
N LYS A 52 16.03 0.86 -8.48
CA LYS A 52 16.52 1.73 -7.38
C LYS A 52 15.55 2.85 -7.03
N ARG A 53 14.93 3.49 -8.03
CA ARG A 53 13.91 4.54 -7.80
C ARG A 53 12.66 3.98 -7.14
N ARG A 54 12.19 2.82 -7.60
CA ARG A 54 11.02 2.13 -7.04
C ARG A 54 11.26 1.66 -5.61
N ASP A 55 12.45 1.16 -5.30
CA ASP A 55 12.80 0.74 -3.94
C ASP A 55 12.77 1.93 -2.99
N LYS A 56 13.34 3.07 -3.41
CA LYS A 56 13.30 4.31 -2.63
C LYS A 56 11.88 4.85 -2.45
N GLU A 57 11.08 4.83 -3.51
CA GLU A 57 9.67 5.23 -3.44
C GLU A 57 8.88 4.32 -2.48
N ASN A 58 9.08 3.01 -2.57
CA ASN A 58 8.43 2.04 -1.68
C ASN A 58 8.85 2.22 -0.22
N GLU A 59 10.11 2.56 0.04
CA GLU A 59 10.60 2.89 1.39
C GLU A 59 9.88 4.13 1.95
N ASP A 60 9.79 5.21 1.18
CA ASP A 60 9.09 6.43 1.60
C ASP A 60 7.58 6.21 1.82
N ILE A 61 6.96 5.40 0.96
CA ILE A 61 5.57 4.95 1.14
C ILE A 61 5.43 4.16 2.43
N ALA A 62 6.31 3.20 2.71
CA ALA A 62 6.26 2.39 3.92
C ALA A 62 6.40 3.25 5.19
N LEU A 63 7.30 4.24 5.17
CA LEU A 63 7.45 5.20 6.28
C LEU A 63 6.19 6.04 6.48
N THR A 64 5.59 6.52 5.40
CA THR A 64 4.38 7.36 5.44
C THR A 64 3.18 6.57 5.92
N VAL A 65 2.96 5.36 5.40
CA VAL A 65 1.89 4.45 5.84
C VAL A 65 2.08 4.08 7.31
N GLY A 66 3.33 3.83 7.75
CA GLY A 66 3.65 3.58 9.14
C GLY A 66 3.23 4.73 10.07
N ARG A 67 3.55 5.98 9.72
CA ARG A 67 3.13 7.16 10.49
C ARG A 67 1.60 7.31 10.55
N LEU A 68 0.92 7.17 9.41
CA LEU A 68 -0.53 7.29 9.34
C LEU A 68 -1.24 6.22 10.16
N ARG A 69 -0.72 4.99 10.18
CA ARG A 69 -1.27 3.91 11.01
C ARG A 69 -1.20 4.27 12.50
N VAL A 70 -0.05 4.76 12.97
CA VAL A 70 0.12 5.17 14.38
C VAL A 70 -0.81 6.33 14.73
N GLU A 71 -0.95 7.32 13.85
CA GLU A 71 -1.87 8.45 14.08
C GLU A 71 -3.34 7.98 14.15
N LEU A 72 -3.74 7.08 13.24
CA LEU A 72 -5.08 6.52 13.20
C LEU A 72 -5.39 5.70 14.46
N GLU A 73 -4.46 4.87 14.92
CA GLU A 73 -4.58 4.12 16.17
C GLU A 73 -4.72 5.07 17.37
N GLY A 74 -3.97 6.18 17.38
CA GLY A 74 -4.09 7.23 18.39
C GLY A 74 -5.47 7.89 18.40
N LYS A 75 -6.01 8.24 17.23
CA LYS A 75 -7.37 8.81 17.12
C LYS A 75 -8.44 7.81 17.52
N HIS A 76 -8.31 6.55 17.09
CA HIS A 76 -9.26 5.49 17.45
C HIS A 76 -9.32 5.25 18.96
N ARG A 77 -8.15 5.27 19.64
CA ARG A 77 -8.09 5.18 21.10
C ARG A 77 -8.83 6.34 21.78
N ARG A 78 -8.62 7.58 21.34
CA ARG A 78 -9.30 8.76 21.88
C ARG A 78 -10.82 8.69 21.69
N ILE A 79 -11.28 8.28 20.50
CA ILE A 79 -12.71 8.06 20.23
C ILE A 79 -13.29 7.02 21.19
N THR A 80 -12.56 5.92 21.41
CA THR A 80 -12.97 4.85 22.32
C THR A 80 -13.09 5.35 23.76
N GLU A 81 -12.10 6.10 24.24
CA GLU A 81 -12.11 6.70 25.59
C GLU A 81 -13.28 7.66 25.78
N LEU A 82 -13.49 8.58 24.83
CA LEU A 82 -14.63 9.52 24.86
C LEU A 82 -15.97 8.78 24.85
N THR A 83 -16.09 7.72 24.03
CA THR A 83 -17.30 6.88 23.99
C THR A 83 -17.56 6.24 25.35
N MET A 84 -16.52 5.75 26.04
CA MET A 84 -16.66 5.21 27.40
C MET A 84 -17.12 6.28 28.41
N TRP A 85 -16.57 7.50 28.32
CA TRP A 85 -16.98 8.61 29.19
C TRP A 85 -18.42 9.04 28.98
N ILE A 86 -18.88 9.12 27.72
CA ILE A 86 -20.28 9.42 27.39
C ILE A 86 -21.21 8.34 27.97
N LYS A 87 -20.86 7.05 27.84
CA LYS A 87 -21.63 5.95 28.44
C LYS A 87 -21.75 6.09 29.96
N ARG A 88 -20.64 6.42 30.63
CA ARG A 88 -20.62 6.65 32.08
C ARG A 88 -21.50 7.84 32.46
N LEU A 89 -21.38 8.95 31.74
CA LEU A 89 -22.19 10.14 31.96
C LEU A 89 -23.69 9.85 31.81
N SER A 90 -24.09 9.19 30.73
CA SER A 90 -25.48 8.79 30.51
C SER A 90 -26.02 7.91 31.65
N SER A 91 -25.23 6.93 32.11
CA SER A 91 -25.61 6.09 33.25
C SER A 91 -25.73 6.90 34.55
N SER A 92 -24.80 7.80 34.82
CA SER A 92 -24.87 8.69 35.99
C SER A 92 -26.08 9.61 35.96
N LEU A 93 -26.43 10.16 34.78
CA LEU A 93 -27.62 11.01 34.61
C LEU A 93 -28.91 10.22 34.86
N LYS A 94 -29.05 9.00 34.30
CA LYS A 94 -30.21 8.14 34.56
C LYS A 94 -30.44 7.84 36.04
N ASN A 95 -29.36 7.80 36.82
CA ASN A 95 -29.40 7.53 38.27
C ASN A 95 -29.41 8.81 39.13
N ALA A 96 -29.36 10.00 38.52
CA ALA A 96 -29.38 11.27 39.24
C ALA A 96 -30.82 11.66 39.60
N LYS A 97 -31.00 12.17 40.83
CA LYS A 97 -32.24 12.72 41.44
C LYS A 97 -33.52 12.67 40.56
N PRO A 98 -34.49 11.80 40.87
CA PRO A 98 -35.70 11.62 40.06
C PRO A 98 -36.62 12.84 40.00
N ASP A 99 -36.43 13.82 40.89
CA ASP A 99 -37.28 15.02 40.99
C ASP A 99 -36.80 16.17 40.09
N SER A 100 -35.67 16.00 39.39
CA SER A 100 -35.11 16.99 38.47
C SER A 100 -35.41 16.60 37.03
N LYS A 101 -35.86 17.56 36.21
CA LYS A 101 -36.03 17.36 34.76
C LYS A 101 -34.72 17.40 33.97
N LEU A 102 -33.66 17.95 34.58
CA LEU A 102 -32.36 18.13 33.93
C LEU A 102 -31.74 16.83 33.38
N PRO A 103 -31.78 15.67 34.09
CA PRO A 103 -31.28 14.42 33.57
C PRO A 103 -32.09 13.89 32.38
N ASP A 104 -33.41 14.10 32.37
CA ASP A 104 -34.29 13.72 31.27
C ASP A 104 -34.00 14.59 30.03
N ASP A 105 -33.90 15.91 30.19
CA ASP A 105 -33.57 16.84 29.12
C ASP A 105 -32.19 16.55 28.50
N ALA A 106 -31.19 16.24 29.35
CA ALA A 106 -29.86 15.86 28.91
C ALA A 106 -29.85 14.52 28.15
N MET A 107 -30.65 13.54 28.59
CA MET A 107 -30.78 12.25 27.91
C MET A 107 -31.49 12.37 26.55
N ILE A 108 -32.52 13.21 26.45
CA ILE A 108 -33.19 13.52 25.18
C ILE A 108 -32.19 14.13 24.19
N TRP A 109 -31.38 15.11 24.64
CA TRP A 109 -30.36 15.73 23.81
C TRP A 109 -29.32 14.72 23.32
N LEU A 110 -28.76 13.90 24.22
CA LEU A 110 -27.79 12.85 23.85
C LEU A 110 -28.35 11.86 22.83
N ASN A 111 -29.64 11.54 22.91
CA ASN A 111 -30.30 10.64 21.99
C ASN A 111 -30.54 11.25 20.61
N ASN A 112 -30.89 12.54 20.56
CA ASN A 112 -31.05 13.27 19.31
C ASN A 112 -29.72 13.47 18.56
N GLU A 113 -28.61 13.59 19.28
CA GLU A 113 -27.26 13.66 18.71
C GLU A 113 -26.67 12.28 18.36
N GLY A 114 -27.45 11.19 18.53
CA GLY A 114 -26.99 9.82 18.24
C GLY A 114 -25.92 9.29 19.20
N LEU A 115 -25.64 10.00 20.29
CA LEU A 115 -24.57 9.69 21.26
C LEU A 115 -24.93 8.55 22.23
N THR A 116 -26.17 8.04 22.14
CA THR A 116 -26.72 6.97 22.99
C THR A 116 -26.77 5.60 22.28
N SER A 117 -26.72 5.55 20.95
CA SER A 117 -26.74 4.32 20.15
C SER A 117 -25.32 3.90 19.74
N ILE A 118 -24.99 2.63 19.95
CA ILE A 118 -23.65 2.07 19.74
C ILE A 118 -23.36 1.81 18.24
N GLU A 119 -24.37 1.73 17.39
CA GLU A 119 -24.20 1.36 15.97
C GLU A 119 -23.76 2.50 15.05
N ASP A 120 -23.94 3.75 15.46
CA ASP A 120 -23.62 4.93 14.63
C ASP A 120 -22.28 5.60 14.97
N ILE A 121 -21.70 5.34 16.14
CA ILE A 121 -20.48 6.04 16.61
C ILE A 121 -19.19 5.32 16.19
N LEU A 122 -19.27 4.04 15.80
CA LEU A 122 -18.10 3.18 15.54
C LEU A 122 -18.13 2.42 14.19
N ARG A 123 -19.12 2.69 13.31
CA ARG A 123 -19.09 2.26 11.90
C ARG A 123 -18.45 3.33 11.02
#